data_AF-A0A1Y2CKD8-F1
#
_entry.id   AF-A0A1Y2CKD8-F1
#
_cell.length_a   1.000
_cell.length_b   1.000
_cell.length_c   1.000
_cell.angle_alpha   90.00
_cell.angle_beta   90.00
_cell.angle_gamma   90.00
#
_symmetry.space_group_name_H-M   'P 1'
#
loop_
_entity.id
_entity.type
_entity.pdbx_description
1 polymer ?
#
loop_
_entity_poly.entity_id
_entity_poly.type
_entity_poly.pdbx_seq_one_letter_code
_entity_poly.pdbx_strand_id
1 'polypeptide(L)'
;MDESIRLTDFVDMQQELFRSNQLSAATPERKNKTMRQMLTLLNHHRDTSVDIFYVTVPEGEVNGYAYTADGTLQLWDQTGLTLSVYNCDKKGNPLGSPVSVTTDEGNKTPQNPGNNHTLDYGIGGISATNLNYSDPNSTGMSKIRPWGGRIFKTNVGVAINEVTNEQVVVGAGMIFFSFN
;
A
#
# COMPACT_ATOMS: atom_id res chain seq x y z
N MET A 1 -19.82 -14.74 1.58
CA MET A 1 -19.11 -14.03 0.51
C MET A 1 -17.63 -14.21 0.79
N ASP A 2 -16.85 -14.67 -0.19
CA ASP A 2 -15.44 -15.04 -0.02
C ASP A 2 -14.61 -13.80 0.40
N GLU A 3 -13.75 -13.94 1.42
CA GLU A 3 -12.88 -12.86 1.92
C GLU A 3 -12.03 -12.26 0.80
N SER A 4 -11.57 -13.08 -0.13
CA SER A 4 -10.77 -12.65 -1.29
C SER A 4 -11.53 -11.71 -2.23
N ILE A 5 -12.85 -11.89 -2.36
CA ILE A 5 -13.71 -11.01 -3.16
C ILE A 5 -13.80 -9.64 -2.48
N ARG A 6 -14.05 -9.60 -1.16
CA ARG A 6 -14.13 -8.33 -0.41
C ARG A 6 -12.85 -7.51 -0.51
N LEU A 7 -11.69 -8.15 -0.44
CA LEU A 7 -10.41 -7.44 -0.60
C LEU A 7 -10.18 -6.94 -2.03
N THR A 8 -10.64 -7.69 -3.03
CA THR A 8 -10.60 -7.26 -4.43
C THR A 8 -11.47 -6.02 -4.62
N ASP A 9 -12.73 -6.06 -4.17
CA ASP A 9 -13.66 -4.92 -4.24
C ASP A 9 -13.09 -3.68 -3.52
N PHE A 10 -12.39 -3.87 -2.39
CA PHE A 10 -11.75 -2.78 -1.65
C PHE A 10 -10.57 -2.14 -2.40
N VAL A 11 -9.82 -2.92 -3.18
CA VAL A 11 -8.74 -2.40 -4.06
C VAL A 11 -9.33 -1.72 -5.29
N ASP A 12 -10.35 -2.29 -5.91
CA ASP A 12 -11.06 -1.71 -7.05
C ASP A 12 -11.65 -0.33 -6.68
N MET A 13 -12.24 -0.21 -5.49
CA MET A 13 -12.71 1.06 -4.96
C MET A 13 -11.57 2.09 -4.84
N GLN A 14 -10.39 1.69 -4.36
CA GLN A 14 -9.24 2.59 -4.29
C GLN A 14 -8.79 3.04 -5.68
N GLN A 15 -8.76 2.13 -6.66
CA GLN A 15 -8.41 2.46 -8.04
C GLN A 15 -9.35 3.52 -8.60
N GLU A 16 -10.66 3.33 -8.42
CA GLU A 16 -11.68 4.27 -8.90
C GLU A 16 -11.52 5.66 -8.25
N LEU A 17 -11.25 5.71 -6.95
CA LEU A 17 -11.03 6.99 -6.27
C LEU A 17 -9.79 7.74 -6.78
N PHE A 18 -8.73 7.03 -7.17
CA PHE A 18 -7.58 7.66 -7.84
C PHE A 18 -7.91 8.08 -9.27
N ARG A 19 -8.56 7.21 -10.06
CA ARG A 19 -8.99 7.51 -11.44
C ARG A 19 -9.85 8.76 -11.52
N SER A 20 -10.84 8.85 -10.64
CA SER A 20 -11.76 9.99 -10.53
C SER A 20 -11.16 11.23 -9.84
N ASN A 21 -9.84 11.25 -9.59
CA ASN A 21 -9.12 12.34 -8.92
C ASN A 21 -9.66 12.71 -7.52
N GLN A 22 -10.31 11.77 -6.83
CA GLN A 22 -10.69 11.96 -5.43
C GLN A 22 -9.48 11.75 -4.51
N LEU A 23 -8.65 10.75 -4.83
CA LEU A 23 -7.33 10.52 -4.27
C LEU A 23 -6.25 10.90 -5.29
N SER A 24 -5.07 11.28 -4.79
CA SER A 24 -3.94 11.75 -5.58
C SER A 24 -2.68 11.92 -4.71
N ALA A 25 -1.52 11.61 -5.27
CA ALA A 25 -0.19 11.82 -4.72
C ALA A 25 0.60 12.95 -5.44
N ALA A 26 0.00 13.61 -6.44
CA ALA A 26 0.66 14.53 -7.35
C ALA A 26 1.30 15.76 -6.69
N THR A 27 0.84 16.15 -5.50
CA THR A 27 1.45 17.22 -4.69
C THR A 27 1.48 16.82 -3.21
N PRO A 28 2.31 17.45 -2.37
CA PRO A 28 2.32 17.21 -0.93
C PRO A 28 0.94 17.42 -0.26
N GLU A 29 0.20 18.45 -0.67
CA GLU A 29 -1.14 18.74 -0.13
C GLU A 29 -2.14 17.64 -0.52
N ARG A 30 -2.06 17.17 -1.78
CA ARG A 30 -2.87 16.06 -2.29
C ARG A 30 -2.52 14.76 -1.58
N LYS A 31 -1.24 14.42 -1.44
CA LYS A 31 -0.75 13.28 -0.64
C LYS A 31 -1.31 13.30 0.77
N ASN A 32 -1.21 14.43 1.46
CA ASN A 32 -1.75 14.58 2.82
C ASN A 32 -3.27 14.40 2.91
N LYS A 33 -4.02 14.90 1.91
CA LYS A 33 -5.47 14.69 1.84
C LYS A 33 -5.81 13.21 1.57
N THR A 34 -5.10 12.60 0.62
CA THR A 34 -5.23 11.18 0.26
C THR A 34 -5.00 10.29 1.46
N MET A 35 -3.93 10.50 2.22
CA MET A 35 -3.65 9.73 3.44
C MET A 35 -4.79 9.82 4.46
N ARG A 36 -5.33 11.01 4.74
CA ARG A 36 -6.48 11.16 5.65
C ARG A 36 -7.74 10.43 5.15
N GLN A 37 -7.99 10.47 3.84
CA GLN A 37 -9.13 9.77 3.25
C GLN A 37 -8.93 8.26 3.28
N MET A 38 -7.73 7.77 2.96
CA MET A 38 -7.37 6.36 3.03
C MET A 38 -7.50 5.80 4.45
N LEU A 39 -7.06 6.54 5.48
CA LEU A 39 -7.32 6.15 6.87
C LEU A 39 -8.81 6.04 7.17
N THR A 40 -9.62 6.98 6.67
CA THR A 40 -11.08 6.92 6.84
C THR A 40 -11.66 5.67 6.17
N LEU A 41 -11.19 5.31 4.98
CA LEU A 41 -11.59 4.10 4.27
C LEU A 41 -11.20 2.85 5.04
N LEU A 42 -9.94 2.74 5.50
CA LEU A 42 -9.46 1.62 6.30
C LEU A 42 -10.28 1.46 7.58
N ASN A 43 -10.61 2.55 8.27
CA ASN A 43 -11.44 2.51 9.47
C ASN A 43 -12.85 1.96 9.22
N HIS A 44 -13.42 2.22 8.04
CA HIS A 44 -14.73 1.68 7.66
C HIS A 44 -14.66 0.21 7.21
N HIS A 45 -13.51 -0.25 6.72
CA HIS A 45 -13.32 -1.57 6.13
C HIS A 45 -12.38 -2.47 6.96
N ARG A 46 -12.35 -2.28 8.29
CA ARG A 46 -11.48 -3.05 9.21
C ARG A 46 -11.82 -4.55 9.28
N ASP A 47 -13.01 -4.93 8.83
CA ASP A 47 -13.43 -6.33 8.68
C ASP A 47 -12.93 -6.97 7.37
N THR A 48 -12.38 -6.16 6.46
CA THR A 48 -11.93 -6.55 5.12
C THR A 48 -10.41 -6.50 5.00
N SER A 49 -9.77 -5.45 5.54
CA SER A 49 -8.32 -5.25 5.45
C SER A 49 -7.74 -4.74 6.76
N VAL A 50 -6.47 -5.06 7.02
CA VAL A 50 -5.71 -4.47 8.12
C VAL A 50 -4.83 -3.32 7.69
N ASP A 51 -4.62 -3.14 6.38
CA ASP A 51 -3.83 -2.04 5.83
C ASP A 51 -4.49 -1.43 4.58
N ILE A 52 -3.99 -0.26 4.22
CA ILE A 52 -4.34 0.44 2.99
C ILE A 52 -3.11 1.24 2.56
N PHE A 53 -2.71 1.15 1.30
CA PHE A 53 -1.53 1.86 0.82
C PHE A 53 -1.60 2.19 -0.67
N TYR A 54 -0.76 3.11 -1.09
CA TYR A 54 -0.45 3.32 -2.49
C TYR A 54 1.07 3.38 -2.68
N VAL A 55 1.52 3.08 -3.89
CA VAL A 55 2.91 3.12 -4.35
C VAL A 55 2.98 4.02 -5.57
N THR A 56 3.88 4.99 -5.58
CA THR A 56 4.11 5.85 -6.76
C THR A 56 4.83 5.09 -7.88
N VAL A 57 4.53 5.40 -9.13
CA VAL A 57 5.18 4.81 -10.31
C VAL A 57 5.88 5.92 -11.10
N PRO A 58 7.15 5.74 -11.52
CA PRO A 58 8.01 4.55 -11.36
C PRO A 58 8.85 4.48 -10.07
N GLU A 59 8.83 5.50 -9.22
CA GLU A 59 9.78 5.67 -8.12
C GLU A 59 9.62 4.63 -7.01
N GLY A 60 8.42 4.07 -6.84
CA GLY A 60 8.16 2.98 -5.91
C GLY A 60 8.02 3.42 -4.46
N GLU A 61 7.63 4.68 -4.22
CA GLU A 61 7.43 5.19 -2.86
C GLU A 61 6.11 4.68 -2.28
N VAL A 62 6.17 3.88 -1.22
CA VAL A 62 4.97 3.39 -0.53
C VAL A 62 4.50 4.38 0.55
N ASN A 63 3.19 4.61 0.61
CA ASN A 63 2.56 5.40 1.65
C ASN A 63 1.23 4.77 2.04
N GLY A 64 0.98 4.62 3.35
CA GLY A 64 -0.20 3.91 3.80
C GLY A 64 -0.36 3.84 5.30
N TYR A 65 -1.42 3.17 5.73
CA TYR A 65 -1.69 2.88 7.13
C TYR A 65 -1.87 1.39 7.34
N ALA A 66 -1.47 0.92 8.51
CA ALA A 66 -1.70 -0.47 8.92
C ALA A 66 -2.08 -0.54 10.40
N TYR A 67 -3.00 -1.46 10.71
CA TYR A 67 -3.30 -1.87 12.07
C TYR A 67 -2.45 -3.09 12.45
N THR A 68 -1.69 -2.96 13.54
CA THR A 68 -0.91 -4.05 14.14
C THR A 68 -1.80 -5.06 14.89
N ALA A 69 -1.20 -6.11 15.46
CA ALA A 69 -1.91 -7.19 16.18
C ALA A 69 -2.62 -6.73 17.45
N ASP A 70 -2.00 -5.81 18.16
CA ASP A 70 -2.52 -5.11 19.34
C ASP A 70 -3.49 -3.97 18.97
N GLY A 71 -3.75 -3.73 17.68
CA GLY A 71 -4.66 -2.69 17.21
C GLY A 71 -4.07 -1.28 17.21
N THR A 72 -2.75 -1.15 17.42
CA THR A 72 -2.02 0.11 17.23
C THR A 72 -2.06 0.51 15.75
N LEU A 73 -2.31 1.79 15.48
CA LEU A 73 -2.27 2.34 14.12
C LEU A 73 -0.83 2.73 13.79
N GLN A 74 -0.36 2.29 12.63
CA GLN A 74 0.93 2.68 12.07
C GLN A 74 0.76 3.40 10.75
N LEU A 75 1.62 4.39 10.52
CA LEU A 75 1.83 5.08 9.24
C LEU A 75 3.09 4.53 8.59
N TRP A 76 3.00 4.19 7.31
CA TRP A 76 4.13 3.99 6.42
C TRP A 76 4.28 5.26 5.57
N ASP A 77 5.44 5.91 5.68
CA ASP A 77 5.78 7.10 4.88
C ASP A 77 7.16 6.90 4.29
N GLN A 78 7.21 6.84 2.96
CA GLN A 78 8.45 6.71 2.21
C GLN A 78 8.76 8.02 1.49
N THR A 79 10.04 8.40 1.53
CA THR A 79 10.61 9.48 0.72
C THR A 79 11.92 8.99 0.11
N GLY A 80 12.00 8.97 -1.23
CA GLY A 80 13.07 8.27 -1.93
C GLY A 80 13.08 6.79 -1.57
N LEU A 81 14.25 6.26 -1.19
CA LEU A 81 14.39 4.85 -0.75
C LEU A 81 14.39 4.70 0.78
N THR A 82 14.02 5.75 1.53
CA THR A 82 13.92 5.69 2.99
C THR A 82 12.46 5.47 3.39
N LEU A 83 12.16 4.29 3.93
CA LEU A 83 10.85 3.97 4.50
C LEU A 83 10.89 4.18 6.01
N SER A 84 10.01 5.04 6.52
CA SER A 84 9.81 5.27 7.94
C SER A 84 8.46 4.75 8.38
N VAL A 85 8.43 4.04 9.51
CA VAL A 85 7.20 3.56 10.15
C VAL A 85 7.00 4.30 11.47
N TYR A 86 5.82 4.87 11.68
CA TYR A 86 5.46 5.60 12.89
C TYR A 86 4.27 4.94 13.56
N ASN A 87 4.25 4.91 14.90
CA ASN A 87 2.98 4.78 15.61
C ASN A 87 2.20 6.08 15.45
N CYS A 88 0.88 6.00 15.36
CA CYS A 88 0.02 7.17 15.13
C CYS A 88 -1.14 7.24 16.13
N ASP A 89 -1.66 8.46 16.33
CA ASP A 89 -2.95 8.66 16.97
C ASP A 89 -4.10 8.14 16.08
N LYS A 90 -5.33 8.12 16.61
CA LYS A 90 -6.51 7.68 15.87
C LYS A 90 -6.84 8.53 14.64
N LYS A 91 -6.24 9.72 14.51
CA LYS A 91 -6.41 10.63 13.37
C LYS A 91 -5.33 10.43 12.31
N GLY A 92 -4.38 9.50 12.53
CA GLY A 92 -3.29 9.21 11.62
C GLY A 92 -2.09 10.15 11.75
N ASN A 93 -2.00 10.92 12.84
CA ASN A 93 -0.85 11.77 13.09
C ASN A 93 0.26 10.97 13.78
N PRO A 94 1.52 11.04 13.31
CA PRO A 94 2.66 10.40 13.95
C PRO A 94 2.85 10.80 15.42
N LEU A 95 3.16 9.81 16.25
CA LEU A 95 3.49 9.98 17.66
C LEU A 95 5.01 9.88 17.84
N GLY A 96 5.69 11.03 17.79
CA GLY A 96 7.13 11.11 18.02
C GLY A 96 7.98 10.54 16.89
N SER A 97 9.15 9.99 17.25
CA SER A 97 10.11 9.41 16.30
C SER A 97 9.59 8.14 15.63
N PRO A 98 10.10 7.77 14.44
CA PRO A 98 9.76 6.51 13.81
C PRO A 98 10.09 5.32 14.72
N VAL A 99 9.25 4.30 14.71
CA VAL A 99 9.53 3.02 15.37
C VAL A 99 10.47 2.14 14.53
N SER A 100 10.56 2.40 13.23
CA SER A 100 11.50 1.76 12.32
C SER A 100 11.85 2.68 11.16
N VAL A 101 13.09 2.60 10.67
CA VAL A 101 13.58 3.28 9.48
C VAL A 101 14.43 2.29 8.68
N THR A 102 14.15 2.14 7.38
CA THR A 102 14.97 1.33 6.47
C THR A 102 15.38 2.17 5.27
N THR A 103 16.60 1.95 4.78
CA THR A 103 17.18 2.62 3.60
C THR A 103 17.71 1.59 2.60
N ASP A 104 17.07 0.43 2.54
CA ASP A 104 17.53 -0.65 1.66
C ASP A 104 17.23 -0.30 0.20
N GLU A 105 18.27 -0.12 -0.60
CA GLU A 105 18.13 0.15 -2.03
C GLU A 105 18.04 -1.13 -2.88
N GLY A 106 18.30 -2.29 -2.26
CA GLY A 106 18.45 -3.55 -2.98
C GLY A 106 19.56 -3.49 -4.03
N ASN A 107 19.37 -4.18 -5.16
CA ASN A 107 20.27 -4.11 -6.32
C ASN A 107 19.54 -3.59 -7.58
N LYS A 108 18.39 -2.95 -7.40
CA LYS A 108 17.55 -2.41 -8.49
C LYS A 108 17.06 -3.48 -9.47
N THR A 109 16.87 -4.71 -8.99
CA THR A 109 16.23 -5.80 -9.77
C THR A 109 14.96 -6.29 -9.09
N PRO A 110 14.02 -6.91 -9.82
CA PRO A 110 12.82 -7.48 -9.21
C PRO A 110 13.12 -8.55 -8.14
N GLN A 111 14.26 -9.23 -8.20
CA GLN A 111 14.66 -10.27 -7.24
C GLN A 111 15.26 -9.71 -5.95
N ASN A 112 15.77 -8.47 -5.98
CA ASN A 112 16.22 -7.75 -4.79
C ASN A 112 15.84 -6.26 -4.92
N PRO A 113 14.54 -5.95 -4.72
CA PRO A 113 13.99 -4.63 -5.02
C PRO A 113 14.36 -3.57 -3.97
N GLY A 114 14.84 -3.96 -2.80
CA GLY A 114 14.94 -3.07 -1.64
C GLY A 114 13.60 -2.40 -1.35
N ASN A 115 13.64 -1.10 -1.06
CA ASN A 115 12.46 -0.25 -0.83
C ASN A 115 11.82 0.27 -2.13
N ASN A 116 12.20 -0.22 -3.32
CA ASN A 116 11.48 0.10 -4.55
C ASN A 116 10.29 -0.85 -4.75
N HIS A 117 9.10 -0.40 -4.35
CA HIS A 117 7.91 -1.23 -4.39
C HIS A 117 7.35 -1.46 -5.81
N THR A 118 7.73 -0.68 -6.82
CA THR A 118 7.37 -1.02 -8.20
C THR A 118 8.11 -2.26 -8.69
N LEU A 119 9.34 -2.50 -8.22
CA LEU A 119 10.08 -3.73 -8.51
C LEU A 119 9.54 -4.93 -7.73
N ASP A 120 9.11 -4.74 -6.48
CA ASP A 120 8.48 -5.81 -5.68
C ASP A 120 7.19 -6.32 -6.34
N TYR A 121 6.32 -5.39 -6.78
CA TYR A 121 5.02 -5.74 -7.35
C TYR A 121 5.02 -5.96 -8.88
N GLY A 122 6.11 -5.63 -9.55
CA GLY A 122 6.23 -5.73 -11.00
C GLY A 122 6.39 -7.18 -11.50
N ILE A 123 6.48 -7.31 -12.82
CA ILE A 123 6.77 -8.60 -13.49
C ILE A 123 8.09 -9.17 -12.95
N GLY A 124 8.05 -10.40 -12.45
CA GLY A 124 9.21 -11.10 -11.91
C GLY A 124 9.65 -10.65 -10.51
N GLY A 125 8.90 -9.75 -9.87
CA GLY A 125 9.12 -9.29 -8.50
C GLY A 125 8.89 -10.37 -7.45
N ILE A 126 9.51 -10.21 -6.27
CA ILE A 126 9.46 -11.21 -5.19
C ILE A 126 8.06 -11.41 -4.60
N SER A 127 7.18 -10.40 -4.64
CA SER A 127 5.77 -10.55 -4.26
C SER A 127 4.98 -11.50 -5.19
N ALA A 128 5.47 -11.69 -6.42
CA ALA A 128 4.86 -12.44 -7.50
C ALA A 128 3.45 -11.98 -7.91
N THR A 129 3.11 -10.71 -7.69
CA THR A 129 1.89 -10.09 -8.23
C THR A 129 1.92 -9.96 -9.75
N ASN A 130 3.11 -9.80 -10.34
CA ASN A 130 3.34 -9.63 -11.79
C ASN A 130 2.51 -8.50 -12.42
N LEU A 131 2.42 -7.34 -11.76
CA LEU A 131 1.70 -6.20 -12.31
C LEU A 131 2.36 -5.71 -13.61
N ASN A 132 1.52 -5.50 -14.62
CA ASN A 132 1.92 -4.86 -15.86
C ASN A 132 1.57 -3.37 -15.80
N TYR A 133 2.56 -2.52 -15.54
CA TYR A 133 2.34 -1.07 -15.43
C TYR A 133 1.93 -0.39 -16.75
N SER A 134 2.07 -1.07 -17.89
CA SER A 134 1.54 -0.56 -19.17
C SER A 134 0.04 -0.83 -19.34
N ASP A 135 -0.56 -1.67 -18.50
CA ASP A 135 -2.00 -1.92 -18.48
C ASP A 135 -2.66 -1.14 -17.32
N PRO A 136 -3.47 -0.11 -17.60
CA PRO A 136 -4.13 0.70 -16.57
C PRO A 136 -5.19 -0.07 -15.76
N ASN A 137 -5.52 -1.29 -16.16
CA ASN A 137 -6.43 -2.19 -15.46
C ASN A 137 -5.71 -3.38 -14.83
N SER A 138 -4.38 -3.41 -14.84
CA SER A 138 -3.63 -4.50 -14.23
C SER A 138 -3.93 -4.58 -12.73
N THR A 139 -4.42 -5.74 -12.31
CA THR A 139 -4.59 -6.11 -10.90
C THR A 139 -3.76 -7.34 -10.58
N GLY A 140 -3.35 -7.51 -9.33
CA GLY A 140 -2.52 -8.62 -8.90
C GLY A 140 -2.76 -8.98 -7.45
N MET A 141 -2.36 -10.21 -7.10
CA MET A 141 -2.44 -10.72 -5.75
C MET A 141 -1.11 -11.36 -5.39
N SER A 142 -0.56 -11.00 -4.25
CA SER A 142 0.73 -11.52 -3.82
C SER A 142 0.65 -13.00 -3.50
N LYS A 143 1.81 -13.67 -3.51
CA LYS A 143 1.95 -14.90 -2.72
C LYS A 143 1.66 -14.62 -1.25
N ILE A 144 1.23 -15.66 -0.55
CA ILE A 144 1.10 -15.63 0.90
C ILE A 144 2.51 -15.47 1.49
N ARG A 145 2.73 -14.42 2.29
CA ARG A 145 4.05 -14.09 2.84
C ARG A 145 3.97 -13.76 4.34
N PRO A 146 4.91 -14.23 5.16
CA PRO A 146 5.03 -13.74 6.53
C PRO A 146 5.58 -12.32 6.52
N TRP A 147 4.96 -11.41 7.27
CA TRP A 147 5.45 -10.06 7.49
C TRP A 147 4.99 -9.56 8.86
N GLY A 148 5.88 -8.94 9.65
CA GLY A 148 5.53 -8.41 10.97
C GLY A 148 4.90 -9.43 11.93
N GLY A 149 5.31 -10.71 11.87
CA GLY A 149 4.76 -11.80 12.71
C GLY A 149 3.39 -12.33 12.28
N ARG A 150 2.88 -11.90 11.12
CA ARG A 150 1.57 -12.30 10.57
C ARG A 150 1.72 -12.85 9.16
N ILE A 151 0.72 -13.59 8.71
CA ILE A 151 0.65 -14.08 7.33
C ILE A 151 -0.24 -13.14 6.51
N PHE A 152 0.33 -12.55 5.47
CA PHE A 152 -0.35 -11.61 4.58
C PHE A 152 -0.59 -12.18 3.20
N LYS A 153 -1.72 -11.80 2.61
CA LYS A 153 -1.95 -11.78 1.17
C LYS A 153 -2.39 -10.37 0.80
N THR A 154 -1.73 -9.81 -0.19
CA THR A 154 -1.93 -8.42 -0.60
C THR A 154 -2.54 -8.39 -1.99
N ASN A 155 -3.67 -7.70 -2.14
CA ASN A 155 -4.20 -7.33 -3.44
C ASN A 155 -3.66 -5.96 -3.81
N VAL A 156 -3.37 -5.80 -5.10
CA VAL A 156 -2.87 -4.55 -5.67
C VAL A 156 -3.54 -4.29 -7.02
N GLY A 157 -3.65 -3.02 -7.38
CA GLY A 157 -4.23 -2.59 -8.64
C GLY A 157 -3.57 -1.32 -9.16
N VAL A 158 -3.35 -1.24 -10.47
CA VAL A 158 -2.85 -0.04 -11.14
C VAL A 158 -3.98 0.97 -11.28
N ALA A 159 -3.73 2.22 -10.94
CA ALA A 159 -4.63 3.33 -11.21
C ALA A 159 -3.89 4.47 -11.90
N ILE A 160 -4.52 5.06 -12.90
CA ILE A 160 -4.06 6.30 -13.54
C ILE A 160 -5.12 7.35 -13.27
N ASN A 161 -4.73 8.44 -12.64
CA ASN A 161 -5.61 9.56 -12.38
C ASN A 161 -5.90 10.31 -13.68
N GLU A 162 -7.18 10.47 -14.03
CA GLU A 162 -7.59 11.05 -15.32
C GLU A 162 -7.34 12.56 -15.41
N VAL A 163 -7.09 13.24 -14.30
CA VAL A 163 -6.86 14.68 -14.24
C VAL A 163 -5.37 15.00 -14.13
N THR A 164 -4.64 14.32 -13.25
CA THR A 164 -3.22 14.59 -13.00
C THR A 164 -2.28 13.75 -13.88
N ASN A 165 -2.80 12.70 -14.52
CA ASN A 165 -2.04 11.65 -15.21
C ASN A 165 -1.04 10.91 -14.31
N GLU A 166 -1.11 11.06 -12.99
CA GLU A 166 -0.26 10.30 -12.08
C GLU A 166 -0.65 8.81 -12.14
N GLN A 167 0.35 7.95 -12.12
CA GLN A 167 0.15 6.51 -12.02
C GLN A 167 0.57 6.03 -10.63
N VAL A 168 -0.29 5.22 -10.02
CA VAL A 168 -0.02 4.58 -8.74
C VAL A 168 -0.40 3.10 -8.78
N VAL A 169 0.18 2.33 -7.87
CA VAL A 169 -0.37 1.04 -7.46
C VAL A 169 -1.07 1.24 -6.13
N VAL A 170 -2.37 0.97 -6.05
CA VAL A 170 -3.08 0.92 -4.77
C VAL A 170 -3.09 -0.51 -4.25
N GLY A 171 -3.22 -0.69 -2.94
CA GLY A 171 -3.22 -2.01 -2.36
C GLY A 171 -3.75 -2.10 -0.94
N ALA A 172 -4.08 -3.33 -0.58
CA ALA A 172 -4.59 -3.70 0.73
C ALA A 172 -4.25 -5.17 1.04
N GLY A 173 -4.01 -5.46 2.30
CA GLY A 173 -3.60 -6.75 2.82
C GLY A 173 -4.58 -7.30 3.85
N MET A 174 -4.92 -8.58 3.71
CA MET A 174 -5.64 -9.34 4.72
C MET A 174 -4.71 -10.31 5.45
N ILE A 175 -5.10 -10.68 6.67
CA ILE A 175 -4.40 -11.69 7.49
C ILE A 175 -5.18 -12.99 7.44
N PHE A 176 -4.50 -14.10 7.13
CA PHE A 176 -5.15 -15.42 7.11
C PHE A 176 -5.15 -16.08 8.49
N PHE A 177 -4.12 -15.87 9.31
CA PHE A 177 -4.05 -16.36 10.70
C PHE A 177 -3.07 -15.51 11.52
N SER A 178 -3.39 -15.30 12.81
CA SER A 178 -2.43 -14.85 13.82
C SER A 178 -1.91 -16.09 14.54
N PHE A 179 -0.60 -16.31 14.56
CA PHE A 179 -0.02 -17.29 15.48
C PHE A 179 -0.02 -16.68 16.88
N ASN A 180 -0.78 -17.26 17.80
CA ASN A 180 -0.69 -17.00 19.23
C ASN A 180 0.50 -17.73 19.83
#